data_AF-U1R555-F1
#
_entry.id   AF-U1R555-F1
#
_cell.length_a   1.000
_cell.length_b   1.000
_cell.length_c   1.000
_cell.angle_alpha   90.00
_cell.angle_beta   90.00
_cell.angle_gamma   90.00
#
_symmetry.space_group_name_H-M   'P 1'
#
loop_
_entity.id
_entity.type
_entity.pdbx_description
1 polymer ?
#
loop_
_entity_poly.entity_id
_entity_poly.type
_entity_poly.pdbx_seq_one_letter_code
_entity_poly.pdbx_strand_id
1 'polypeptide(L)'
;MATPASSPSLAEAVAPYPGAGTGFPYASRGVDDRYGYAPANPAAVGFAAPHFPGTEYVNMGEVFADGGYTSPKPVTNPMAKTALWVSVFAIFGLPLIVGAVLAVIALVEAQKLPDRIGQHEAIAALIYDGIIAFVWTTISVL
;
A
#
# COMPACT_ATOMS: atom_id res chain seq x y z
N MET A 1 -58.92 4.86 2.06
CA MET A 1 -57.51 4.55 2.35
C MET A 1 -56.85 4.24 1.02
N ALA A 2 -55.91 5.08 0.58
CA ALA A 2 -55.25 4.96 -0.71
C ALA A 2 -53.92 4.23 -0.53
N THR A 3 -53.75 3.11 -1.21
CA THR A 3 -52.47 2.38 -1.31
C THR A 3 -51.52 3.21 -2.17
N PRO A 4 -50.30 3.54 -1.70
CA PRO A 4 -49.34 4.24 -2.54
C PRO A 4 -48.87 3.32 -3.67
N ALA A 5 -48.97 3.81 -4.90
CA ALA A 5 -48.46 3.16 -6.10
C ALA A 5 -46.93 3.03 -6.01
N SER A 6 -46.42 1.83 -6.27
CA SER A 6 -45.00 1.55 -6.37
C SER A 6 -44.41 2.31 -7.57
N SER A 7 -43.51 3.25 -7.30
CA SER A 7 -42.75 3.93 -8.35
C SER A 7 -41.89 2.90 -9.10
N PRO A 8 -41.88 2.90 -10.45
CA PRO A 8 -41.01 2.01 -11.21
C PRO A 8 -39.54 2.37 -10.94
N SER A 9 -38.74 1.34 -10.63
CA SER A 9 -37.31 1.49 -10.39
C SER A 9 -36.61 2.01 -11.64
N LEU A 10 -35.70 2.97 -11.48
CA LEU A 10 -34.83 3.56 -12.50
C LEU A 10 -33.95 2.56 -13.32
N ALA A 11 -34.13 1.25 -13.12
CA ALA A 11 -33.48 0.20 -13.88
C ALA A 11 -34.05 0.06 -15.31
N GLU A 12 -35.26 0.55 -15.59
CA GLU A 12 -35.94 0.33 -16.87
C GLU A 12 -35.60 1.40 -17.95
N ALA A 13 -34.93 2.50 -17.59
CA ALA A 13 -34.72 3.65 -18.48
C ALA A 13 -33.25 3.89 -18.87
N VAL A 14 -32.40 2.87 -18.81
CA VAL A 14 -31.06 2.94 -19.40
C VAL A 14 -31.08 2.12 -20.68
N ALA A 15 -31.05 2.82 -21.82
CA ALA A 15 -30.96 2.22 -23.14
C ALA A 15 -29.82 1.18 -23.18
N PRO A 16 -30.03 -0.01 -23.76
CA PRO A 16 -29.00 -1.03 -23.85
C PRO A 16 -27.78 -0.49 -24.60
N TYR A 17 -26.60 -0.66 -24.00
CA TYR A 17 -25.33 -0.45 -24.72
C TYR A 17 -25.33 -1.28 -26.01
N PRO A 18 -24.91 -0.73 -27.16
CA PRO A 18 -24.74 -1.51 -28.39
C PRO A 18 -23.62 -2.53 -28.14
N GLY A 19 -24.02 -3.79 -27.92
CA GLY A 19 -23.11 -4.87 -27.53
C GLY A 19 -23.69 -5.85 -26.51
N ALA A 20 -24.86 -5.56 -25.92
CA ALA A 20 -25.60 -6.51 -25.09
C ALA A 20 -26.28 -7.60 -25.94
N GLY A 21 -25.48 -8.34 -26.72
CA GLY A 21 -25.92 -9.56 -27.38
C GLY A 21 -26.13 -10.64 -26.34
N THR A 22 -27.32 -11.23 -26.34
CA THR A 22 -27.66 -12.44 -25.59
C THR A 22 -26.86 -13.61 -26.15
N GLY A 23 -25.64 -13.87 -25.66
CA GLY A 23 -24.81 -14.90 -26.31
C GLY A 23 -23.50 -15.34 -25.68
N PHE A 24 -23.20 -15.01 -24.42
CA PHE A 24 -21.95 -15.50 -23.80
C PHE A 24 -22.26 -16.24 -22.49
N PRO A 25 -21.93 -17.54 -22.38
CA PRO A 25 -21.94 -18.23 -21.11
C PRO A 25 -20.73 -17.72 -20.32
N TYR A 26 -20.91 -16.68 -19.52
CA TYR A 26 -19.98 -16.35 -18.45
C TYR A 26 -20.03 -17.51 -17.45
N ALA A 27 -19.17 -18.50 -17.65
CA ALA A 27 -19.03 -19.61 -16.73
C ALA A 27 -18.42 -19.06 -15.43
N SER A 28 -19.29 -18.79 -14.45
CA SER A 28 -18.87 -18.59 -13.06
C SER A 28 -18.16 -19.85 -12.59
N ARG A 29 -16.87 -19.75 -12.28
CA ARG A 29 -16.15 -20.88 -11.70
C ARG A 29 -16.19 -20.76 -10.19
N GLY A 30 -17.23 -21.33 -9.60
CA GLY A 30 -17.27 -21.63 -8.17
C GLY A 30 -18.09 -20.66 -7.33
N VAL A 31 -18.61 -21.20 -6.24
CA VAL A 31 -19.56 -20.56 -5.31
C VAL A 31 -18.92 -19.46 -4.45
N ASP A 32 -17.60 -19.23 -4.56
CA ASP A 32 -16.84 -18.35 -3.67
C ASP A 32 -16.39 -17.00 -4.29
N ASP A 33 -16.71 -16.73 -5.56
CA ASP A 33 -16.37 -15.46 -6.24
C ASP A 33 -17.34 -14.33 -5.86
N ARG A 34 -17.18 -13.81 -4.64
CA ARG A 34 -18.06 -12.77 -4.06
C ARG A 34 -18.03 -11.43 -4.82
N TYR A 35 -17.08 -11.22 -5.74
CA TYR A 35 -16.97 -10.05 -6.61
C TYR A 35 -16.73 -10.46 -8.07
N GLY A 36 -17.52 -11.40 -8.60
CA GLY A 36 -17.40 -12.01 -9.94
C GLY A 36 -17.49 -11.05 -11.14
N TYR A 37 -16.52 -10.15 -11.26
CA TYR A 37 -16.27 -9.27 -12.41
C TYR A 37 -14.87 -9.47 -12.98
N ALA A 38 -14.05 -10.37 -12.43
CA ALA A 38 -12.81 -10.75 -13.09
C ALA A 38 -13.18 -11.61 -14.31
N PRO A 39 -13.01 -11.13 -15.56
CA PRO A 39 -13.13 -12.00 -16.70
C PRO A 39 -12.12 -13.12 -16.51
N ALA A 40 -12.60 -14.37 -16.48
CA ALA A 40 -11.74 -15.53 -16.62
C ALA A 40 -10.86 -15.29 -17.85
N ASN A 41 -9.55 -15.51 -17.71
CA ASN A 41 -8.55 -15.34 -18.76
C ASN A 41 -9.20 -15.64 -20.11
N PRO A 42 -9.44 -14.63 -20.97
CA PRO A 42 -10.19 -14.87 -22.18
C PRO A 42 -9.44 -15.97 -22.91
N ALA A 43 -10.13 -17.10 -23.13
CA ALA A 43 -9.63 -18.09 -24.07
C ALA A 43 -9.21 -17.30 -25.30
N ALA A 44 -8.01 -17.57 -25.82
CA ALA A 44 -7.45 -16.87 -26.97
C ALA A 44 -8.31 -17.16 -28.22
N VAL A 45 -9.51 -16.60 -28.22
CA VAL A 45 -10.39 -16.51 -29.37
C VAL A 45 -9.82 -15.32 -30.10
N GLY A 46 -9.31 -15.58 -31.30
CA GLY A 46 -8.64 -14.62 -32.17
C GLY A 46 -9.55 -13.46 -32.59
N PHE A 47 -9.91 -12.62 -31.64
CA PHE A 47 -10.50 -11.32 -31.87
C PHE A 47 -9.34 -10.36 -32.07
N ALA A 48 -9.35 -9.68 -33.22
CA ALA A 48 -8.48 -8.53 -33.45
C ALA A 48 -8.63 -7.59 -32.24
N ALA A 49 -7.55 -7.41 -31.49
CA ALA A 49 -7.53 -6.55 -30.32
C ALA A 49 -8.05 -5.17 -30.71
N PRO A 50 -8.96 -4.55 -29.92
CA PRO A 50 -9.42 -3.20 -30.20
C PRO A 50 -8.22 -2.26 -30.31
N HIS A 51 -8.00 -1.71 -31.51
CA HIS A 51 -6.87 -0.84 -31.77
C HIS A 51 -7.23 0.59 -31.34
N PHE A 52 -6.67 1.03 -30.21
CA PHE A 52 -6.81 2.40 -29.75
C PHE A 52 -5.64 3.25 -30.32
N PRO A 53 -5.92 4.37 -31.01
CA PRO A 53 -4.87 5.25 -31.52
C PRO A 53 -3.96 5.72 -30.39
N GLY A 54 -2.64 5.65 -30.58
CA GLY A 54 -1.62 5.96 -29.59
C GLY A 54 -1.19 4.78 -28.71
N THR A 55 -1.71 3.57 -28.94
CA THR A 55 -1.35 2.34 -28.20
C THR A 55 -0.62 1.31 -29.06
N GLU A 56 -0.10 1.73 -30.22
CA GLU A 56 0.56 0.86 -31.20
C GLU A 56 1.80 0.14 -30.64
N TYR A 57 2.35 0.65 -29.54
CA TYR A 57 3.55 0.13 -28.87
C TYR A 57 3.24 -0.59 -27.55
N VAL A 58 1.97 -0.68 -27.16
CA VAL A 58 1.56 -1.23 -25.87
C VAL A 58 1.01 -2.64 -26.06
N ASN A 59 1.74 -3.63 -25.56
CA ASN A 59 1.25 -5.00 -25.52
C ASN A 59 0.13 -5.12 -24.48
N MET A 60 -1.13 -5.07 -24.93
CA MET A 60 -2.30 -5.18 -24.05
C MET A 60 -2.33 -6.51 -23.27
N GLY A 61 -1.71 -7.57 -23.79
CA GLY A 61 -1.59 -8.85 -23.09
C GLY A 61 -0.76 -8.73 -21.81
N GLU A 62 0.28 -7.90 -21.80
CA GLU A 62 1.10 -7.65 -20.60
C GLU A 62 0.39 -6.75 -19.59
N VAL A 63 -0.37 -5.76 -20.06
CA VAL A 63 -1.07 -4.79 -19.19
C VAL A 63 -2.13 -5.44 -18.31
N PHE A 64 -2.76 -6.51 -18.80
CA PHE A 64 -3.84 -7.21 -18.08
C PHE A 64 -3.46 -8.60 -17.55
N ALA A 65 -2.28 -9.13 -17.91
CA ALA A 65 -1.81 -10.42 -17.38
C ALA A 65 -1.49 -10.37 -15.88
N ASP A 66 -1.08 -9.22 -15.36
CA ASP A 66 -0.54 -9.12 -13.98
C ASP A 66 -1.54 -8.58 -12.94
N GLY A 67 -2.83 -8.49 -13.32
CA GLY A 67 -3.96 -8.51 -12.37
C GLY A 67 -3.79 -7.77 -11.04
N GLY A 68 -3.29 -6.53 -11.05
CA GLY A 68 -3.23 -5.74 -9.83
C GLY A 68 -2.48 -4.41 -9.98
N TYR A 69 -3.17 -3.30 -9.74
CA TYR A 69 -2.56 -2.07 -9.24
C TYR A 69 -1.98 -2.33 -7.84
N THR A 70 -0.92 -3.11 -7.74
CA THR A 70 -0.18 -3.29 -6.50
C THR A 70 0.93 -2.25 -6.51
N SER A 71 0.74 -1.19 -5.71
CA SER A 71 1.81 -0.25 -5.47
C SER A 71 3.01 -1.00 -4.90
N PRO A 72 4.24 -0.74 -5.37
CA PRO A 72 5.44 -1.27 -4.75
C PRO A 72 5.39 -0.98 -3.25
N LYS A 73 5.59 -2.02 -2.42
CA LYS A 73 5.58 -1.85 -0.96
C LYS A 73 6.58 -0.75 -0.59
N PRO A 74 6.17 0.26 0.21
CA PRO A 74 7.10 1.30 0.61
C PRO A 74 8.28 0.68 1.37
N VAL A 75 9.49 0.96 0.88
CA VAL A 75 10.73 0.60 1.57
C VAL A 75 10.79 1.49 2.82
N THR A 76 10.83 0.88 4.00
CA THR A 76 10.89 1.60 5.28
C THR A 76 11.97 1.00 6.15
N ASN A 77 12.49 1.77 7.10
CA ASN A 77 13.46 1.31 8.09
C ASN A 77 12.76 1.10 9.44
N PRO A 78 12.27 -0.11 9.75
CA PRO A 78 11.57 -0.38 11.00
C PRO A 78 12.49 -0.22 12.22
N MET A 79 13.81 -0.42 12.07
CA MET A 79 14.79 -0.20 13.14
C MET A 79 14.86 1.27 13.53
N ALA A 80 14.84 2.20 12.58
CA ALA A 80 14.87 3.63 12.88
C ALA A 80 13.62 4.08 13.63
N LYS A 81 12.45 3.59 13.22
CA LYS A 81 11.18 3.90 13.87
C LYS A 81 11.09 3.31 15.28
N THR A 82 11.58 2.10 15.48
CA THR A 82 11.62 1.46 16.82
C THR A 82 12.62 2.16 17.73
N ALA A 83 13.80 2.52 17.23
CA ALA A 83 14.79 3.31 17.97
C ALA A 83 14.19 4.62 18.48
N LEU A 84 13.47 5.35 17.63
CA LEU A 84 12.80 6.59 18.00
C LEU A 84 11.68 6.39 19.04
N TRP A 85 10.97 5.27 19.00
CA TRP A 85 9.96 4.97 20.04
C TRP A 85 10.61 4.60 21.38
N VAL A 86 11.69 3.84 21.35
CA VAL A 86 12.43 3.47 22.55
C VAL A 86 13.09 4.69 23.19
N SER A 87 13.62 5.61 22.38
CA SER A 87 14.26 6.83 22.88
C SER A 87 13.31 7.73 23.67
N VAL A 88 12.01 7.75 23.36
CA VAL A 88 10.99 8.49 24.16
C VAL A 88 11.04 8.12 25.66
N PHE A 89 11.44 6.89 25.99
CA PHE A 89 11.56 6.40 27.37
C PHE A 89 12.97 6.52 27.97
N ALA A 90 13.89 7.24 27.32
CA ALA A 90 15.30 7.33 27.72
C ALA A 90 15.51 7.87 29.15
N ILE A 91 14.56 8.62 29.70
CA ILE A 91 14.61 9.14 31.07
C ILE A 91 14.79 8.01 32.11
N PHE A 92 14.33 6.79 31.83
CA PHE A 92 14.43 5.64 32.75
C PHE A 92 15.80 4.93 32.72
N GLY A 93 16.80 5.46 32.02
CA GLY A 93 18.17 4.95 32.01
C GLY A 93 18.39 3.76 31.08
N LEU A 94 17.75 2.60 31.34
CA LEU A 94 17.93 1.42 30.47
C LEU A 94 17.47 1.68 29.02
N PRO A 95 16.30 2.30 28.77
CA PRO A 95 15.86 2.60 27.41
C PRO A 95 16.78 3.58 26.69
N LEU A 96 17.55 4.41 27.39
CA LEU A 96 18.52 5.32 26.76
C LEU A 96 19.64 4.54 26.09
N ILE A 97 20.18 3.53 26.77
CA ILE A 97 21.27 2.72 26.21
C ILE A 97 20.75 1.91 25.03
N VAL A 98 19.59 1.27 25.18
CA VAL A 98 18.97 0.47 24.12
C VAL A 98 18.59 1.35 22.92
N GLY A 99 17.96 2.50 23.17
CA GLY A 99 17.56 3.48 22.15
C GLY A 99 18.77 3.98 21.36
N ALA A 100 19.84 4.38 22.04
CA ALA A 100 21.04 4.87 21.40
C ALA A 100 21.70 3.81 20.50
N VAL A 101 21.81 2.57 20.99
CA VAL A 101 22.37 1.46 20.20
C VAL A 101 21.50 1.16 18.98
N LEU A 102 20.18 1.07 19.15
CA LEU A 102 19.24 0.86 18.04
C LEU A 102 19.33 1.99 17.02
N ALA A 103 19.44 3.24 17.48
CA ALA A 103 19.52 4.41 16.60
C ALA A 103 20.83 4.44 15.80
N VAL A 104 21.96 4.05 16.38
CA VAL A 104 23.23 3.90 15.65
C VAL A 104 23.13 2.80 14.58
N ILE A 105 22.59 1.63 14.95
CA ILE A 105 22.43 0.52 14.00
C ILE A 105 21.49 0.94 12.85
N ALA A 106 20.35 1.54 13.19
CA ALA A 106 19.38 2.02 12.22
C ALA A 106 19.96 3.09 11.29
N LEU A 107 20.83 3.97 11.80
CA LEU A 107 21.50 4.99 11.00
C LEU A 107 22.48 4.39 9.98
N VAL A 108 23.24 3.37 10.40
CA VAL A 108 24.14 2.61 9.51
C VAL A 108 23.34 1.85 8.45
N GLU A 109 22.21 1.25 8.83
CA GLU A 109 21.31 0.57 7.91
C GLU A 109 20.67 1.54 6.91
N ALA A 110 20.29 2.73 7.35
CA ALA A 110 19.74 3.77 6.48
C ALA A 110 20.72 4.18 5.37
N GLN A 111 22.04 4.14 5.59
CA GLN A 111 23.02 4.45 4.52
C GLN A 111 23.00 3.44 3.37
N LYS A 112 22.46 2.23 3.59
CA LYS A 112 22.37 1.16 2.59
C LYS A 112 21.05 1.18 1.83
N LEU A 113 20.07 1.97 2.28
CA LEU A 113 18.75 2.07 1.69
C LEU A 113 18.71 3.18 0.62
N PRO A 114 17.93 2.99 -0.46
CA PRO A 114 17.65 4.06 -1.42
C PRO A 114 17.05 5.27 -0.69
N ASP A 115 17.44 6.48 -1.08
CA ASP A 115 17.06 7.76 -0.43
C ASP A 115 17.34 7.87 1.07
N ARG A 116 18.17 6.98 1.62
CA ARG A 116 18.54 6.96 3.04
C ARG A 116 17.33 6.93 3.99
N ILE A 117 16.31 6.17 3.58
CA ILE A 117 15.05 6.07 4.32
C ILE A 117 15.33 5.60 5.76
N GLY A 118 14.75 6.33 6.73
CA GLY A 118 14.97 6.12 8.17
C GLY A 118 16.09 6.95 8.78
N GLN A 119 16.88 7.69 8.00
CA GLN A 119 17.96 8.51 8.53
C GLN A 119 17.44 9.61 9.47
N HIS A 120 16.34 10.28 9.13
CA HIS A 120 15.77 11.35 9.97
C HIS A 120 15.31 10.82 11.33
N GLU A 121 14.66 9.65 11.35
CA GLU A 121 14.17 9.00 12.57
C GLU A 121 15.34 8.57 13.46
N ALA A 122 16.37 7.97 12.87
CA ALA A 122 17.56 7.56 13.60
C ALA A 122 18.34 8.76 14.18
N ILE A 123 18.49 9.85 13.41
CA ILE A 123 19.13 11.07 13.90
C ILE A 123 18.31 11.72 15.02
N ALA A 124 16.99 11.80 14.86
CA ALA A 124 16.12 12.34 15.90
C ALA A 124 16.21 11.55 17.21
N ALA A 125 16.26 10.21 17.12
CA ALA A 125 16.49 9.34 18.26
C ALA A 125 17.85 9.64 18.94
N LEU A 126 18.94 9.73 18.17
CA LEU A 126 20.28 10.03 18.70
C LEU A 126 20.38 11.40 19.37
N ILE A 127 19.76 12.43 18.77
CA ILE A 127 19.76 13.78 19.35
C ILE A 127 19.01 13.76 20.68
N TYR A 128 17.84 13.12 20.72
CA TYR A 128 17.06 13.00 21.94
C TYR A 128 17.83 12.26 23.04
N ASP A 129 18.36 11.08 22.74
CA ASP A 129 19.15 10.30 23.69
C ASP A 129 20.40 11.05 24.16
N GLY A 130 21.06 11.79 23.28
CA GLY A 130 22.20 12.64 23.60
C GLY A 130 21.86 13.76 24.59
N ILE A 131 20.71 14.41 24.43
CA ILE A 131 20.22 15.43 25.37
C ILE A 131 19.93 14.79 26.73
N ILE A 132 19.21 13.67 26.76
CA ILE A 132 18.89 12.99 28.03
C ILE A 132 20.16 12.49 28.72
N ALA A 133 21.12 11.94 27.99
CA ALA A 133 22.42 11.54 28.53
C ALA A 133 23.14 12.73 29.16
N PHE A 134 23.17 13.88 28.47
CA PHE A 134 23.77 15.10 29.00
C PHE A 134 23.10 15.57 30.31
N VAL A 135 21.77 15.56 30.36
CA VAL A 135 21.01 15.91 31.59
C VAL A 135 21.33 14.94 32.73
N TRP A 136 21.37 13.63 32.47
CA TRP A 136 21.75 12.63 33.46
C TRP A 136 23.16 12.85 34.00
N THR A 137 24.12 13.12 33.11
CA THR A 137 25.51 13.37 33.52
C THR A 137 25.64 14.64 34.35
N THR A 138 24.91 15.71 34.01
CA THR A 138 24.98 16.97 34.76
C THR A 138 24.36 16.86 36.14
N ILE A 139 23.25 16.13 36.28
CA ILE A 139 22.63 15.84 37.59
C ILE A 139 23.53 14.94 38.44
N SER A 140 24.17 13.93 37.84
CA SER A 140 24.96 12.95 38.60
C SER A 140 26.33 13.50 39.08
N VAL A 141 26.79 14.59 38.47
CA VAL A 141 28.07 15.25 38.81
C VAL A 141 27.88 16.41 39.80
N LEU A 142 26.65 16.89 40.00
CA LEU A 142 26.30 17.95 40.96
C LEU A 142 26.13 17.40 42.39
#